data_AF-A0A6Y2AZN3-F1
#
_entry.id   AF-A0A6Y2AZN3-F1
#
_cell.length_a   1.000
_cell.length_b   1.000
_cell.length_c   1.000
_cell.angle_alpha   90.00
_cell.angle_beta   90.00
_cell.angle_gamma   90.00
#
_symmetry.space_group_name_H-M   'P 1'
#
loop_
_entity.id
_entity.type
_entity.pdbx_description
1 polymer ?
#
loop_
_entity_poly.entity_id
_entity_poly.type
_entity_poly.pdbx_seq_one_letter_code
_entity_poly.pdbx_strand_id
1 'polypeptide(L)'
;HVSRKGNSMSLENGIIAVNRSEHPALKKGLEIMHSKPYGDPYIDGVCGGLRHYFNCSIRHNYEEFCNFIEFKHEHIFMDTSSLTISSWR
;
A
#
# COMPACT_ATOMS: atom_id res chain seq x y z
N HIS A 1 1.08 -3.06 3.95
CA HIS A 1 0.14 -4.16 4.31
C HIS A 1 -0.61 -4.57 3.05
N VAL A 2 -1.14 -5.78 2.98
CA VAL A 2 -2.14 -6.17 1.97
C VAL A 2 -3.36 -6.65 2.73
N SER A 3 -4.48 -5.95 2.58
CA SER A 3 -5.74 -6.41 3.15
C SER A 3 -6.36 -7.45 2.23
N ARG A 4 -6.79 -8.57 2.79
CA ARG A 4 -7.48 -9.67 2.10
C ARG A 4 -8.84 -9.84 2.75
N LYS A 5 -9.86 -9.17 2.21
CA LYS A 5 -11.23 -9.19 2.75
C LYS A 5 -12.17 -9.82 1.71
N GLY A 6 -12.76 -10.95 2.06
CA GLY A 6 -13.54 -11.74 1.10
C GLY A 6 -12.65 -12.28 -0.02
N ASN A 7 -13.07 -12.08 -1.27
CA ASN A 7 -12.37 -12.57 -2.47
C ASN A 7 -11.47 -11.51 -3.12
N SER A 8 -11.26 -10.35 -2.49
CA SER A 8 -10.43 -9.27 -3.02
C SER A 8 -9.20 -9.02 -2.16
N MET A 9 -8.16 -8.45 -2.79
CA MET A 9 -6.97 -7.96 -2.11
C MET A 9 -6.62 -6.55 -2.57
N SER A 10 -6.11 -5.75 -1.63
CA SER A 10 -5.69 -4.37 -1.89
C SER A 10 -4.42 -4.05 -1.11
N LEU A 11 -3.54 -3.25 -1.72
CA LEU A 11 -2.47 -2.57 -0.99
C LEU A 11 -3.09 -1.69 0.10
N GLU A 12 -2.53 -1.73 1.29
CA GLU A 12 -3.00 -0.97 2.44
C GLU A 12 -1.84 -0.30 3.17
N ASN A 13 -2.10 0.90 3.71
CA ASN A 13 -1.13 1.68 4.46
C ASN A 13 -1.15 1.41 5.98
N GLY A 14 -1.96 0.46 6.46
CA GLY A 14 -1.98 0.07 7.88
C GLY A 14 -0.64 -0.48 8.40
N ILE A 15 0.25 -0.92 7.51
CA ILE A 15 1.66 -1.23 7.83
C ILE A 15 2.54 -0.72 6.68
N ILE A 16 3.49 0.16 6.99
CA ILE A 16 4.55 0.61 6.08
C ILE A 16 5.89 0.36 6.78
N ALA A 17 6.68 -0.57 6.24
CA ALA A 17 8.02 -0.86 6.73
C ALA A 17 9.05 -0.40 5.70
N VAL A 18 10.01 0.41 6.14
CA VAL A 18 11.13 0.88 5.31
C VAL A 18 12.44 0.71 6.08
N ASN A 19 13.51 0.35 5.37
CA ASN A 19 14.82 0.15 5.97
C ASN A 19 15.69 1.42 5.98
N ARG A 20 15.20 2.53 5.43
CA ARG A 20 15.92 3.80 5.32
C ARG A 20 14.97 4.98 5.24
N SER A 21 15.46 6.15 5.64
CA SER A 21 14.82 7.42 5.31
C SER A 21 14.81 7.65 3.81
N GLU A 22 13.87 8.49 3.34
CA GLU A 22 13.74 8.88 1.94
C GLU A 22 13.66 7.66 0.99
N HIS A 23 12.98 6.59 1.41
CA HIS A 23 12.87 5.38 0.61
C HIS A 23 12.29 5.73 -0.78
N PRO A 24 12.92 5.30 -1.89
CA PRO A 24 12.57 5.76 -3.22
C PRO A 24 11.10 5.55 -3.60
N ALA A 25 10.46 4.48 -3.15
CA ALA A 25 9.05 4.23 -3.40
C ALA A 25 8.12 5.31 -2.79
N LEU A 26 8.40 5.75 -1.57
CA LEU A 26 7.63 6.81 -0.91
C LEU A 26 7.96 8.17 -1.51
N LYS A 27 9.23 8.41 -1.86
CA LYS A 27 9.64 9.62 -2.57
C LYS A 27 8.99 9.73 -3.94
N LYS A 28 8.77 8.60 -4.63
CA LYS A 28 8.00 8.56 -5.87
C LYS A 28 6.52 8.88 -5.64
N GLY A 29 5.93 8.38 -4.56
CA GLY A 29 4.58 8.77 -4.14
C GLY A 29 4.45 10.27 -3.90
N LEU A 30 5.42 10.87 -3.20
CA LEU A 30 5.50 12.32 -2.99
C LEU A 30 5.61 13.08 -4.32
N GLU A 31 6.44 12.60 -5.25
CA GLU A 31 6.57 13.18 -6.60
C GLU A 31 5.22 13.16 -7.35
N ILE A 32 4.48 12.04 -7.28
CA ILE A 32 3.15 11.93 -7.90
C ILE A 32 2.19 12.94 -7.28
N MET A 33 2.18 13.06 -5.94
CA MET A 33 1.32 14.00 -5.24
C MET A 33 1.67 15.47 -5.53
N HIS A 34 2.95 15.80 -5.72
CA HIS A 34 3.37 17.14 -6.15
C HIS A 34 2.93 17.45 -7.59
N SER A 35 2.80 16.42 -8.43
CA SER A 35 2.41 16.59 -9.84
C SER A 35 0.89 16.57 -10.05
N LYS A 36 0.12 15.86 -9.23
CA LYS A 36 -1.33 15.71 -9.40
C LYS A 36 -2.07 16.82 -8.63
N PRO A 37 -3.07 17.50 -9.25
CA PRO A 37 -3.82 18.57 -8.58
C PRO A 37 -4.63 18.09 -7.37
N TYR A 38 -5.05 16.82 -7.37
CA TYR A 38 -5.83 16.18 -6.30
C TYR A 38 -5.17 14.87 -5.87
N GLY A 39 -3.86 14.91 -5.57
CA GLY A 39 -3.13 13.74 -5.12
C GLY A 39 -3.64 13.22 -3.78
N ASP A 40 -4.12 11.98 -3.74
CA ASP A 40 -4.56 11.35 -2.50
C ASP A 40 -3.36 10.69 -1.78
N PRO A 41 -3.13 10.96 -0.48
CA PRO A 41 -1.98 10.42 0.24
C PRO A 41 -1.91 8.88 0.24
N TYR A 42 -3.04 8.18 0.22
CA TYR A 42 -3.08 6.73 0.22
C TYR A 42 -2.97 6.17 -1.20
N ILE A 43 -3.84 6.60 -2.11
CA ILE A 43 -3.92 6.09 -3.49
C ILE A 43 -2.67 6.48 -4.28
N ASP A 44 -2.19 7.72 -4.16
CA ASP A 44 -1.04 8.20 -4.92
C ASP A 44 0.26 8.11 -4.12
N GLY A 45 0.25 8.61 -2.89
CA GLY A 45 1.43 8.69 -2.03
C GLY A 45 2.00 7.32 -1.62
N VAL A 46 1.15 6.30 -1.47
CA VAL A 46 1.57 4.95 -1.10
C VAL A 46 1.37 3.99 -2.27
N CYS A 47 0.13 3.76 -2.68
CA CYS A 47 -0.19 2.75 -3.70
C CYS A 47 0.42 3.10 -5.06
N GLY A 48 0.28 4.36 -5.49
CA GLY A 48 0.87 4.89 -6.71
C GLY A 48 2.40 4.84 -6.69
N GLY A 49 3.01 5.33 -5.60
CA GLY A 49 4.46 5.29 -5.40
C GLY A 49 5.06 3.88 -5.48
N LEU A 50 4.47 2.92 -4.77
CA LEU A 50 4.89 1.51 -4.80
C LEU A 50 4.78 0.91 -6.20
N ARG A 51 3.63 1.10 -6.85
CA ARG A 51 3.39 0.57 -8.21
C ARG A 51 4.35 1.19 -9.23
N HIS A 52 4.63 2.48 -9.14
CA HIS A 52 5.61 3.12 -10.03
C HIS A 52 7.03 2.60 -9.78
N TYR A 53 7.45 2.48 -8.52
CA TYR A 53 8.80 2.05 -8.18
C TYR A 53 9.10 0.61 -8.60
N PHE A 54 8.13 -0.29 -8.44
CA PHE A 54 8.25 -1.70 -8.84
C PHE A 54 7.67 -2.00 -10.23
N ASN A 55 7.34 -0.97 -11.01
CA ASN A 55 6.78 -1.09 -12.37
C ASN A 55 5.49 -1.94 -12.48
N CYS A 56 4.64 -1.97 -11.45
CA CYS A 56 3.34 -2.62 -11.49
C CYS A 56 2.29 -1.73 -12.19
N SER A 57 2.39 -1.67 -13.52
CA SER A 57 1.40 -0.98 -14.36
C SER A 57 0.03 -1.67 -14.35
N ILE A 58 -0.99 -1.08 -14.97
CA ILE A 58 -2.33 -1.68 -15.12
C ILE A 58 -2.35 -2.97 -15.95
N ARG A 59 -1.26 -3.30 -16.66
CA ARG A 59 -1.14 -4.52 -17.46
C ARG A 59 -0.48 -5.68 -16.70
N HIS A 60 0.08 -5.41 -15.52
CA HIS A 60 0.67 -6.45 -14.67
C HIS A 60 -0.40 -7.11 -13.80
N ASN A 61 -0.14 -8.34 -13.37
CA ASN A 61 -1.01 -9.04 -12.43
C ASN A 61 -0.93 -8.36 -11.06
N TYR A 62 -2.03 -7.75 -10.64
CA TYR A 62 -2.10 -7.03 -9.37
C TYR A 62 -2.02 -7.97 -8.16
N GLU A 63 -2.55 -9.19 -8.27
CA GLU A 63 -2.49 -10.17 -7.18
C GLU A 63 -1.05 -10.67 -6.97
N GLU A 64 -0.31 -10.89 -8.05
CA GLU A 64 1.11 -11.21 -7.99
C GLU A 64 1.90 -10.09 -7.30
N PHE A 65 1.62 -8.82 -7.66
CA PHE A 65 2.25 -7.67 -7.03
C PHE A 65 1.91 -7.56 -5.53
N CYS A 66 0.64 -7.77 -5.17
CA CYS A 66 0.22 -7.82 -3.77
C CYS A 66 0.95 -8.92 -3.01
N ASN A 67 1.03 -10.13 -3.55
CA ASN A 67 1.77 -11.25 -2.93
C ASN A 67 3.25 -10.94 -2.74
N PHE A 68 3.86 -10.23 -3.70
CA PHE A 68 5.26 -9.81 -3.66
C PHE A 68 5.56 -8.78 -2.56
N ILE A 69 4.70 -7.76 -2.41
CA ILE A 69 4.95 -6.63 -1.50
C ILE A 69 4.27 -6.76 -0.12
N GLU A 70 3.55 -7.87 0.10
CA GLU A 70 2.86 -8.13 1.36
C GLU A 70 3.85 -8.22 2.52
N PHE A 71 3.68 -7.35 3.52
CA PHE A 71 4.34 -7.51 4.81
C PHE A 71 3.67 -8.69 5.54
N LYS A 72 4.38 -9.82 5.62
CA LYS A 72 3.94 -11.04 6.32
C LYS A 72 4.71 -11.19 7.62
N HIS A 73 3.99 -11.51 8.71
CA HIS A 73 4.63 -11.75 10.00
C HIS A 73 3.73 -12.64 10.88
N GLU A 74 4.24 -13.76 11.36
CA GLU A 74 3.46 -14.76 12.13
C GLU A 74 3.04 -14.24 13.51
N HIS A 75 3.85 -13.38 14.13
CA HIS A 75 3.57 -12.84 15.46
C HIS A 75 2.76 -11.52 15.45
N ILE A 76 2.10 -11.18 14.35
CA ILE A 76 1.24 -9.99 14.26
C ILE A 76 -0.14 -10.40 13.76
N PHE A 77 -1.16 -10.31 14.63
CA PHE A 77 -2.54 -10.45 14.21
C PHE A 77 -3.05 -9.12 13.62
N MET A 78 -3.12 -9.06 12.29
CA MET A 78 -3.33 -7.82 11.54
C MET A 78 -4.80 -7.36 11.50
N ASP A 79 -5.01 -6.04 11.47
CA ASP A 79 -6.31 -5.35 11.30
C ASP A 79 -7.45 -5.86 12.20
N THR A 80 -7.21 -5.94 13.52
CA THR A 80 -8.22 -6.38 14.49
C THR A 80 -9.40 -5.41 14.64
N SER A 81 -9.32 -4.19 14.10
CA SER A 81 -10.47 -3.29 13.99
C SER A 81 -11.62 -3.89 13.17
N SER A 82 -11.29 -4.82 12.26
CA SER A 82 -12.28 -5.59 11.49
C SER A 82 -13.12 -6.56 12.32
N LEU A 83 -12.65 -6.94 13.53
CA LEU A 83 -13.40 -7.77 14.47
C LEU A 83 -14.42 -6.96 15.28
N THR A 84 -14.32 -5.63 15.25
CA THR A 84 -15.20 -4.71 15.96
C THR A 84 -15.73 -3.66 14.98
N ILE A 85 -15.27 -2.42 15.09
CA ILE A 85 -15.61 -1.31 14.21
C ILE A 85 -14.34 -0.52 13.92
N SER A 86 -14.31 0.11 12.74
CA SER A 86 -13.28 1.09 12.41
C SER A 86 -13.32 2.26 13.39
N SER A 87 -12.15 2.81 13.72
CA SER A 87 -12.04 3.97 14.61
C SER A 87 -12.27 5.32 13.93
N TRP A 88 -12.43 5.34 12.60
CA TRP A 88 -12.52 6.58 11.80
C TRP A 88 -13.48 6.51 10.61
N ARG A 89 -14.22 5.39 10.45
CA ARG A 89 -15.27 5.28 9.42
C ARG A 89 -16.64 5.62 9.98
#